data_AF-A0A0Q6G5E8-F1
#
_entry.id   AF-A0A0Q6G5E8-F1
#
_cell.length_a   1.000
_cell.length_b   1.000
_cell.length_c   1.000
_cell.angle_alpha   90.00
_cell.angle_beta   90.00
_cell.angle_gamma   90.00
#
_symmetry.space_group_name_H-M   'P 1'
#
loop_
_entity.id
_entity.type
_entity.pdbx_description
1 polymer ?
#
loop_
_entity_poly.entity_id
_entity_poly.type
_entity_poly.pdbx_seq_one_letter_code
_entity_poly.pdbx_strand_id
1 'polypeptide(L)'
;MFALEQARADIARRRERWKALQHHLDPERLVFIDETWIKTNMTPIRGWGPKGKRLRAFAPHGHWRALTFLGALRADRLTAPCVFDGPINGECFRAYVEQQLVPVLKPGDIVVMDNLGSHKAVTIRQLIKAAGARLWFLPPYSPDLNPIEQAFSKIKHWMRNAQQRTTEDTWRHIGRLVETIKPDECANYLRNAGYGSVKR
;
A
#
# COMPACT_ATOMS: atom_id res chain seq x y z
N MET A 1 -13.88 -10.03 9.17
CA MET A 1 -14.02 -11.36 8.55
C MET A 1 -12.66 -11.70 7.96
N PHE A 2 -12.01 -12.76 8.45
CA PHE A 2 -10.71 -13.21 7.92
C PHE A 2 -10.92 -14.13 6.72
N ALA A 3 -9.96 -14.17 5.79
CA ALA A 3 -9.99 -15.12 4.69
C ALA A 3 -9.86 -16.56 5.24
N LEU A 4 -10.73 -17.49 4.81
CA LEU A 4 -10.71 -18.88 5.27
C LEU A 4 -9.38 -19.58 4.95
N GLU A 5 -8.71 -19.13 3.89
CA GLU A 5 -7.39 -19.56 3.46
C GLU A 5 -6.32 -19.34 4.54
N GLN A 6 -6.50 -18.36 5.44
CA GLN A 6 -5.59 -18.16 6.56
C GLN A 6 -5.56 -19.35 7.54
N ALA A 7 -6.62 -20.15 7.60
CA ALA A 7 -6.72 -21.32 8.48
C ALA A 7 -6.03 -22.57 7.90
N ARG A 8 -5.56 -22.54 6.64
CA ARG A 8 -4.78 -23.63 6.08
C ARG A 8 -3.46 -23.77 6.85
N ALA A 9 -3.12 -24.98 7.28
CA ALA A 9 -2.01 -25.23 8.19
C ALA A 9 -0.65 -24.69 7.70
N ASP A 10 -0.42 -24.69 6.39
CA ASP A 10 0.79 -24.14 5.76
C ASP A 10 0.84 -22.61 5.83
N ILE A 11 -0.29 -21.94 5.59
CA ILE A 11 -0.41 -20.47 5.66
C ILE A 11 -0.35 -20.01 7.12
N ALA A 12 -1.05 -20.68 8.03
CA ALA A 12 -1.03 -20.40 9.46
C ALA A 12 0.39 -20.47 10.03
N ARG A 13 1.15 -21.53 9.70
CA ARG A 13 2.55 -21.68 10.13
C ARG A 13 3.45 -20.58 9.58
N ARG A 14 3.26 -20.15 8.32
CA ARG A 14 4.02 -19.02 7.74
C ARG A 14 3.68 -17.70 8.44
N ARG A 15 2.40 -17.47 8.77
CA ARG A 15 1.94 -16.30 9.51
C ARG A 15 2.50 -16.27 10.93
N GLU A 16 2.52 -17.38 11.65
CA GLU A 16 3.13 -17.47 12.98
C GLU A 16 4.63 -17.14 12.96
N ARG A 17 5.37 -17.73 12.01
CA ARG A 17 6.81 -17.42 11.84
C ARG A 17 7.04 -15.94 11.54
N TRP A 18 6.20 -15.36 10.68
CA TRP A 18 6.29 -13.93 10.39
C TRP A 18 6.04 -13.10 11.64
N LYS A 19 4.97 -13.37 12.39
CA LYS A 19 4.64 -12.67 13.64
C LYS A 19 5.74 -12.75 14.68
N ALA A 20 6.37 -13.92 14.84
CA ALA A 20 7.53 -14.07 15.71
C ALA A 20 8.70 -13.18 15.26
N LEU A 21 8.93 -13.07 13.95
CA LEU A 21 9.98 -12.24 13.37
C LEU A 21 9.69 -10.73 13.47
N GLN A 22 8.43 -10.31 13.41
CA GLN A 22 8.03 -8.89 13.42
C GLN A 22 8.67 -8.11 14.58
N HIS A 23 8.79 -8.72 15.76
CA HIS A 23 9.35 -8.10 16.96
C HIS A 23 10.87 -7.90 16.94
N HIS A 24 11.55 -8.47 15.95
CA HIS A 24 12.99 -8.35 15.77
C HIS A 24 13.36 -7.43 14.60
N LEU A 25 12.37 -6.93 13.85
CA LEU A 25 12.60 -6.04 12.73
C LEU A 25 12.68 -4.59 13.21
N ASP A 26 13.71 -3.89 12.78
CA ASP A 26 13.83 -2.46 12.96
C ASP A 26 12.77 -1.75 12.10
N PRO A 27 11.77 -1.06 12.70
CA PRO A 27 10.69 -0.43 11.95
C PRO A 27 11.16 0.66 10.99
N GLU A 28 12.29 1.31 11.28
CA GLU A 28 12.86 2.37 10.43
C GLU A 28 13.45 1.82 9.13
N ARG A 29 13.78 0.53 9.10
CA ARG A 29 14.32 -0.18 7.93
C ARG A 29 13.24 -0.82 7.07
N LEU A 30 12.00 -0.87 7.53
CA LEU A 30 10.91 -1.50 6.80
C LEU A 30 10.35 -0.57 5.72
N VAL A 31 10.20 -1.12 4.51
CA VAL A 31 9.61 -0.44 3.35
C VAL A 31 8.54 -1.34 2.77
N PHE A 32 7.27 -1.06 3.08
CA PHE A 32 6.15 -1.84 2.54
C PHE A 32 5.74 -1.28 1.20
N ILE A 33 5.74 -2.10 0.15
CA ILE A 33 5.25 -1.71 -1.18
C ILE A 33 4.01 -2.51 -1.53
N ASP A 34 3.06 -1.85 -2.19
CA ASP A 34 1.81 -2.47 -2.63
C ASP A 34 1.14 -1.62 -3.72
N GLU A 35 0.15 -2.20 -4.39
CA GLU A 35 -0.70 -1.55 -5.38
C GLU A 35 -2.14 -1.41 -4.91
N THR A 36 -2.80 -0.32 -5.29
CA THR A 36 -4.24 -0.17 -5.10
C THR A 36 -4.88 0.50 -6.31
N TRP A 37 -6.09 0.06 -6.61
CA TRP A 37 -6.89 0.65 -7.67
C TRP A 37 -7.61 1.91 -7.18
N ILE A 38 -7.54 2.98 -7.97
CA ILE A 38 -8.27 4.24 -7.77
C ILE A 38 -9.15 4.46 -9.00
N LYS A 39 -10.47 4.54 -8.81
CA LYS A 39 -11.44 4.67 -9.91
C LYS A 39 -12.00 6.09 -9.95
N THR A 40 -12.20 6.63 -11.15
CA THR A 40 -12.76 7.99 -11.34
C THR A 40 -14.24 8.10 -10.94
N ASN A 41 -14.94 6.97 -10.74
CA ASN A 41 -16.31 6.93 -10.24
C ASN A 41 -16.42 6.75 -8.71
N MET A 42 -15.31 6.81 -7.98
CA MET A 42 -15.33 6.71 -6.52
C MET A 42 -16.21 7.82 -5.93
N THR A 43 -17.13 7.42 -5.06
CA THR A 43 -18.07 8.29 -4.33
C THR A 43 -18.16 7.85 -2.87
N PRO A 44 -18.52 8.77 -1.96
CA PRO A 44 -18.68 8.41 -0.55
C PRO A 44 -19.80 7.38 -0.39
N ILE A 45 -19.50 6.26 0.27
CA ILE A 45 -20.48 5.18 0.51
C ILE A 45 -21.42 5.54 1.67
N ARG A 46 -20.98 6.43 2.56
CA ARG A 46 -21.69 6.91 3.74
C ARG A 46 -21.39 8.40 3.93
N GLY A 47 -22.30 9.12 4.59
CA GLY A 47 -22.11 10.52 4.94
C GLY A 47 -22.98 10.90 6.13
N TRP A 48 -22.69 12.06 6.73
CA TRP A 48 -23.41 12.61 7.86
C TRP A 48 -24.51 13.56 7.39
N GLY A 49 -25.67 13.53 8.04
CA GLY A 49 -26.80 14.40 7.72
C GLY A 49 -27.74 14.59 8.91
N PRO A 50 -28.72 15.51 8.82
CA PRO A 50 -29.66 15.76 9.89
C PRO A 50 -30.41 14.49 10.32
N LYS A 51 -30.54 14.27 11.64
CA LYS A 51 -31.25 13.12 12.20
C LYS A 51 -32.67 13.04 11.62
N GLY A 52 -33.04 11.85 11.12
CA GLY A 52 -34.35 11.61 10.52
C GLY A 52 -34.50 12.01 9.05
N LYS A 53 -33.48 12.61 8.42
CA LYS A 53 -33.50 12.95 6.98
C LYS A 53 -32.59 12.02 6.17
N ARG A 54 -33.09 11.53 5.03
CA ARG A 54 -32.28 10.73 4.10
C ARG A 54 -31.23 11.63 3.44
N LEU A 55 -29.96 11.26 3.55
CA LEU A 55 -28.88 11.89 2.81
C LEU A 55 -29.04 11.58 1.32
N ARG A 56 -29.17 12.61 0.48
CA ARG A 56 -29.15 12.49 -0.98
C ARG A 56 -27.74 12.78 -1.47
N ALA A 57 -27.18 11.87 -2.25
CA ALA A 57 -25.88 12.01 -2.90
C ALA A 57 -26.01 11.59 -4.37
N PHE A 58 -25.19 12.20 -5.22
CA PHE A 58 -25.15 11.90 -6.64
C PHE A 58 -23.86 11.14 -6.96
N ALA A 59 -23.99 10.07 -7.73
CA ALA A 59 -22.85 9.30 -8.22
C ALA A 59 -22.87 9.29 -9.75
N PRO A 60 -21.70 9.39 -10.41
CA PRO A 60 -21.63 9.35 -11.85
C PRO A 60 -22.09 7.98 -12.36
N HIS A 61 -22.96 8.00 -13.36
CA HIS A 61 -23.38 6.84 -14.15
C HIS A 61 -22.70 6.96 -15.52
N GLY A 62 -21.86 5.99 -15.92
CA GLY A 62 -21.10 6.07 -17.18
C GLY A 62 -19.77 5.32 -17.13
N HIS A 63 -18.92 5.50 -18.16
CA HIS A 63 -17.60 4.87 -18.25
C HIS A 63 -16.64 5.41 -17.16
N TRP A 64 -16.05 4.51 -16.38
CA TRP A 64 -15.03 4.84 -15.38
C TRP A 64 -13.65 4.40 -15.86
N ARG A 65 -12.63 5.22 -15.56
CA ARG A 65 -11.24 4.79 -15.68
C ARG A 65 -10.77 4.27 -14.34
N ALA A 66 -9.94 3.24 -14.39
CA ALA A 66 -9.35 2.63 -13.23
C ALA A 66 -7.84 2.86 -13.33
N LEU A 67 -7.32 3.66 -12.42
CA LEU A 67 -5.90 3.96 -12.28
C LEU A 67 -5.29 2.99 -11.27
N THR A 68 -4.04 2.63 -11.49
CA THR A 68 -3.27 1.84 -10.53
C THR A 68 -2.33 2.79 -9.78
N PHE A 69 -2.48 2.86 -8.46
CA PHE A 69 -1.58 3.62 -7.60
C PHE A 69 -0.62 2.66 -6.88
N LEU A 70 0.65 2.96 -6.98
CA LEU A 70 1.75 2.29 -6.29
C LEU A 70 2.37 3.27 -5.30
N GLY A 71 2.80 2.75 -4.17
CA GLY A 71 3.53 3.52 -3.18
C GLY A 71 4.35 2.64 -2.26
N ALA A 72 5.20 3.28 -1.47
CA ALA A 72 6.04 2.64 -0.48
C ALA A 72 5.85 3.31 0.90
N LEU A 73 5.38 2.56 1.89
CA LEU A 73 5.20 3.05 3.26
C LEU A 73 6.44 2.75 4.10
N ARG A 74 6.97 3.79 4.74
CA ARG A 74 7.99 3.73 5.80
C ARG A 74 7.39 4.17 7.13
N ALA A 75 8.15 4.01 8.21
CA ALA A 75 7.78 4.51 9.54
C ALA A 75 7.55 6.03 9.58
N ASP A 76 8.18 6.80 8.70
CA ASP A 76 8.19 8.26 8.74
C ASP A 76 7.44 8.94 7.57
N ARG A 77 7.15 8.22 6.49
CA ARG A 77 6.51 8.79 5.30
C ARG A 77 5.93 7.75 4.35
N LEU A 78 5.03 8.18 3.47
CA LEU A 78 4.71 7.49 2.23
C LEU A 78 5.60 8.04 1.11
N THR A 79 6.37 7.19 0.45
CA THR A 79 7.39 7.54 -0.54
C THR A 79 7.18 6.78 -1.85
N ALA A 80 7.90 7.18 -2.89
CA ALA A 80 7.79 6.60 -4.23
C ALA A 80 6.33 6.50 -4.73
N PRO A 81 5.48 7.54 -4.62
CA PRO A 81 4.13 7.48 -5.19
C PRO A 81 4.20 7.43 -6.71
N CYS A 82 3.48 6.51 -7.34
CA CYS A 82 3.40 6.40 -8.79
C CYS A 82 1.97 6.01 -9.22
N VAL A 83 1.44 6.65 -10.27
CA VAL A 83 0.10 6.36 -10.79
C VAL A 83 0.21 5.96 -12.26
N PHE A 84 -0.45 4.87 -12.62
CA PHE A 84 -0.57 4.37 -13.99
C PHE A 84 -2.03 4.47 -14.46
N ASP A 85 -2.23 4.80 -15.74
CA ASP A 85 -3.55 4.72 -16.38
C ASP A 85 -3.83 3.26 -16.79
N GLY A 86 -4.69 2.57 -16.05
CA GLY A 86 -5.04 1.18 -16.30
C GLY A 86 -4.25 0.15 -15.47
N PRO A 87 -4.45 -1.15 -15.75
CA PRO A 87 -3.72 -2.24 -15.12
C PRO A 87 -2.23 -2.16 -15.46
N ILE A 88 -1.37 -2.44 -14.47
CA ILE A 88 0.07 -2.53 -14.71
C ILE A 88 0.48 -3.93 -15.16
N ASN A 89 1.45 -4.01 -16.06
CA ASN A 89 2.11 -5.26 -16.41
C ASN A 89 3.44 -5.42 -15.62
N GLY A 90 4.17 -6.52 -15.87
CA GLY A 90 5.45 -6.75 -15.19
C GLY A 90 6.53 -5.70 -15.50
N GLU A 91 6.49 -5.09 -16.68
CA GLU A 91 7.46 -4.08 -17.11
C GLU A 91 7.20 -2.73 -16.42
N CYS A 92 5.94 -2.30 -16.34
CA CYS A 92 5.54 -1.11 -15.59
C CYS A 92 5.95 -1.24 -14.11
N PHE A 93 5.73 -2.41 -13.50
CA PHE A 93 6.12 -2.64 -12.12
C PHE A 93 7.66 -2.66 -11.94
N ARG A 94 8.40 -3.23 -12.90
CA ARG A 94 9.87 -3.14 -12.90
C ARG A 94 10.34 -1.69 -13.00
N ALA A 95 9.77 -0.91 -13.92
CA ALA A 95 10.11 0.50 -14.10
C ALA A 95 9.81 1.30 -12.83
N TYR A 96 8.70 1.02 -12.15
CA TYR A 96 8.41 1.58 -10.83
C TYR A 96 9.51 1.26 -9.81
N VAL A 97 9.92 -0.01 -9.71
CA VAL A 97 10.98 -0.41 -8.78
C VAL A 97 12.29 0.32 -9.10
N GLU A 98 12.68 0.34 -10.37
CA GLU A 98 13.96 0.88 -10.82
C GLU A 98 14.02 2.42 -10.70
N GLN A 99 12.94 3.11 -11.09
CA GLN A 99 12.94 4.57 -11.24
C GLN A 99 12.36 5.31 -10.04
N GLN A 100 11.51 4.66 -9.24
CA GLN A 100 10.82 5.30 -8.10
C GLN A 100 11.25 4.71 -6.76
N LEU A 101 11.27 3.38 -6.64
CA LEU A 101 11.59 2.73 -5.37
C LEU A 101 13.08 2.75 -5.05
N VAL A 102 13.93 2.24 -5.95
CA VAL A 102 15.39 2.13 -5.72
C VAL A 102 16.03 3.47 -5.31
N PRO A 103 15.72 4.62 -5.93
CA PRO A 103 16.30 5.91 -5.53
C PRO A 103 15.99 6.35 -4.10
N VAL A 104 14.94 5.81 -3.47
CA VAL A 104 14.54 6.15 -2.09
C VAL A 104 14.94 5.08 -1.06
N LEU A 105 15.63 4.02 -1.49
CA LEU A 105 16.17 2.98 -0.61
C LEU A 105 17.52 3.41 -0.03
N LYS A 106 17.81 2.86 1.14
CA LYS A 106 19.08 2.98 1.86
C LYS A 106 19.65 1.58 2.09
N PRO A 107 20.99 1.43 2.14
CA PRO A 107 21.60 0.17 2.53
C PRO A 107 21.06 -0.33 3.88
N GLY A 108 20.71 -1.61 3.92
CA GLY A 108 20.11 -2.27 5.09
C GLY A 108 18.58 -2.23 5.15
N ASP A 109 17.91 -1.52 4.23
CA ASP A 109 16.44 -1.56 4.17
C ASP A 109 15.91 -2.95 3.82
N ILE A 110 14.70 -3.23 4.30
CA ILE A 110 13.93 -4.44 4.03
C ILE A 110 12.67 -4.02 3.30
N VAL A 111 12.66 -4.25 1.99
CA VAL A 111 11.47 -4.10 1.16
C VAL A 111 10.57 -5.29 1.38
N VAL A 112 9.35 -5.04 1.83
CA VAL A 112 8.33 -6.03 2.11
C VAL A 112 7.20 -5.85 1.10
N MET A 113 6.79 -6.92 0.45
CA MET A 113 5.67 -6.90 -0.50
C MET A 113 4.81 -8.15 -0.40
N ASP A 114 3.60 -8.08 -0.94
CA ASP A 114 2.80 -9.27 -1.16
C ASP A 114 3.29 -10.07 -2.39
N ASN A 115 2.69 -11.24 -2.60
CA ASN A 115 3.21 -12.26 -3.52
C ASN A 115 3.45 -11.73 -4.94
N LEU A 116 4.60 -12.07 -5.53
CA LEU A 116 4.95 -11.71 -6.90
C LEU A 116 5.34 -12.95 -7.69
N GLY A 117 4.94 -13.03 -8.97
CA GLY A 117 5.32 -14.14 -9.84
C GLY A 117 6.84 -14.36 -9.88
N SER A 118 7.27 -15.62 -9.82
CA SER A 118 8.67 -16.03 -9.58
C SER A 118 9.70 -15.34 -10.48
N HIS A 119 9.42 -15.20 -11.78
CA HIS A 119 10.34 -14.53 -12.71
C HIS A 119 10.51 -13.04 -12.42
N LYS A 120 9.41 -12.34 -12.08
CA LYS A 120 9.45 -10.92 -11.71
C LYS A 120 10.20 -10.72 -10.38
N ALA A 121 10.02 -11.65 -9.44
CA ALA A 121 10.70 -11.62 -8.15
C ALA A 121 12.24 -11.70 -8.27
N VAL A 122 12.77 -12.42 -9.26
CA VAL A 122 14.22 -12.51 -9.47
C VAL A 122 14.80 -11.17 -9.88
N THR A 123 14.25 -10.54 -10.92
CA THR A 123 14.74 -9.24 -11.42
C THR A 123 14.61 -8.15 -10.36
N ILE A 124 13.49 -8.09 -9.66
CA ILE A 124 13.26 -7.07 -8.63
C ILE A 124 14.19 -7.28 -7.43
N ARG A 125 14.43 -8.53 -7.03
CA ARG A 125 15.41 -8.84 -5.99
C ARG A 125 16.82 -8.38 -6.38
N GLN A 126 17.22 -8.50 -7.65
CA GLN A 126 18.53 -8.03 -8.10
C GLN A 126 18.65 -6.50 -8.00
N LEU A 127 17.62 -5.76 -8.44
CA LEU A 127 17.58 -4.29 -8.34
C LEU A 127 17.66 -3.82 -6.88
N ILE A 128 16.85 -4.40 -6.00
CA ILE A 128 16.83 -4.06 -4.57
C ILE A 128 18.16 -4.43 -3.90
N LYS A 129 18.75 -5.57 -4.25
CA LYS A 129 20.06 -5.99 -3.72
C LYS A 129 21.18 -5.06 -4.17
N ALA A 130 21.14 -4.57 -5.42
CA ALA A 130 22.11 -3.62 -5.93
C ALA A 130 22.09 -2.28 -5.15
N ALA A 131 20.93 -1.89 -4.61
CA ALA A 131 20.77 -0.75 -3.71
C ALA A 131 21.21 -1.04 -2.25
N GLY A 132 21.70 -2.25 -1.95
CA GLY A 132 22.09 -2.66 -0.60
C GLY A 132 20.92 -3.04 0.31
N ALA A 133 19.72 -3.23 -0.23
CA ALA A 133 18.51 -3.59 0.49
C ALA A 133 18.14 -5.07 0.28
N ARG A 134 17.13 -5.57 1.01
CA ARG A 134 16.66 -6.97 0.96
C ARG A 134 15.18 -7.00 0.57
N LEU A 135 14.78 -7.98 -0.25
CA LEU A 135 13.38 -8.20 -0.62
C LEU A 135 12.78 -9.37 0.15
N TRP A 136 11.72 -9.12 0.91
CA TRP A 136 10.98 -10.09 1.70
C TRP A 136 9.52 -10.14 1.23
N PHE A 137 8.92 -11.33 1.34
CA PHE A 137 7.53 -11.56 0.97
C PHE A 137 6.66 -11.81 2.21
N LEU A 138 5.50 -11.16 2.26
CA LEU A 138 4.49 -11.45 3.25
C LEU A 138 3.94 -12.87 3.06
N PRO A 139 3.50 -13.53 4.15
CA PRO A 139 2.73 -14.75 4.04
C PRO A 139 1.46 -14.51 3.18
N PRO A 140 1.03 -15.48 2.35
CA PRO A 140 -0.19 -15.33 1.56
C PRO A 140 -1.41 -14.94 2.41
N TYR A 141 -2.35 -14.20 1.81
CA TYR A 141 -3.61 -13.78 2.45
C TYR A 141 -3.42 -13.03 3.77
N SER A 142 -2.38 -12.18 3.88
CA SER A 142 -2.03 -11.49 5.12
C SER A 142 -2.10 -9.95 5.05
N PRO A 143 -3.24 -9.36 4.61
CA PRO A 143 -3.36 -7.91 4.53
C PRO A 143 -3.27 -7.23 5.90
N ASP A 144 -3.59 -7.95 6.99
CA ASP A 144 -3.44 -7.48 8.37
C ASP A 144 -1.97 -7.24 8.77
N LEU A 145 -1.03 -7.89 8.08
CA LEU A 145 0.42 -7.74 8.29
C LEU A 145 1.03 -6.69 7.34
N ASN A 146 0.22 -6.08 6.47
CA ASN A 146 0.65 -5.07 5.51
C ASN A 146 0.16 -3.67 5.90
N PRO A 147 0.97 -2.83 6.58
CA PRO A 147 0.51 -1.54 7.08
C PRO A 147 0.14 -0.54 5.98
N ILE A 148 0.67 -0.68 4.76
CA ILE A 148 0.34 0.21 3.64
C ILE A 148 -1.14 0.14 3.24
N GLU A 149 -1.82 -0.97 3.51
CA GLU A 149 -3.26 -1.12 3.29
C GLU A 149 -4.09 -0.10 4.11
N GLN A 150 -3.59 0.29 5.28
CA GLN A 150 -4.22 1.32 6.11
C GLN A 150 -4.06 2.70 5.47
N ALA A 151 -2.85 3.03 5.00
CA ALA A 151 -2.57 4.27 4.27
C ALA A 151 -3.41 4.36 2.99
N PHE A 152 -3.47 3.28 2.21
CA PHE A 152 -4.29 3.19 1.01
C PHE A 152 -5.78 3.29 1.29
N SER A 153 -6.26 2.73 2.41
CA SER A 153 -7.65 2.88 2.85
C SER A 153 -7.98 4.36 3.12
N LYS A 154 -7.08 5.09 3.77
CA LYS A 154 -7.23 6.54 3.98
C LYS A 154 -7.19 7.32 2.66
N ILE A 155 -6.24 7.04 1.77
CA ILE A 155 -6.17 7.69 0.44
C ILE A 155 -7.47 7.45 -0.33
N LYS A 156 -7.94 6.20 -0.41
CA LYS A 156 -9.21 5.86 -1.06
C LYS A 156 -10.41 6.56 -0.42
N HIS A 157 -10.39 6.81 0.89
CA HIS A 157 -11.43 7.59 1.56
C HIS A 157 -11.44 9.05 1.09
N TRP A 158 -10.29 9.71 1.09
CA TRP A 158 -10.18 11.10 0.63
C TRP A 158 -10.47 11.25 -0.86
N MET A 159 -10.04 10.30 -1.68
CA MET A 159 -10.39 10.25 -3.11
C MET A 159 -11.92 10.16 -3.32
N ARG A 160 -12.62 9.36 -2.52
CA ARG A 160 -14.10 9.29 -2.57
C ARG A 160 -14.74 10.60 -2.18
N ASN A 161 -14.20 11.30 -1.19
CA ASN A 161 -14.70 12.61 -0.76
C ASN A 161 -14.45 13.69 -1.81
N ALA A 162 -13.28 13.68 -2.45
CA ALA A 162 -12.90 14.66 -3.47
C ALA A 162 -13.65 14.50 -4.79
N GLN A 163 -14.13 13.29 -5.10
CA GLN A 163 -14.96 13.02 -6.29
C GLN A 163 -14.32 13.47 -7.61
N GLN A 164 -13.00 13.36 -7.74
CA GLN A 164 -12.29 13.72 -8.97
C GLN A 164 -12.75 12.86 -10.16
N ARG A 165 -13.00 13.49 -11.30
CA ARG A 165 -13.61 12.85 -12.48
C ARG A 165 -12.68 12.73 -13.67
N THR A 166 -11.55 13.41 -13.66
CA THR A 166 -10.50 13.31 -14.69
C THR A 166 -9.28 12.59 -14.14
N THR A 167 -8.49 11.99 -15.03
CA THR A 167 -7.22 11.35 -14.67
C THR A 167 -6.23 12.38 -14.10
N GLU A 168 -6.15 13.55 -14.73
CA GLU A 168 -5.20 14.61 -14.34
C GLU A 168 -5.51 15.19 -12.95
N ASP A 169 -6.78 15.47 -12.65
CA ASP A 169 -7.16 15.96 -11.32
C ASP A 169 -6.97 14.88 -10.26
N THR A 170 -7.19 13.62 -10.62
CA THR A 170 -6.90 12.48 -9.74
C THR A 170 -5.42 12.42 -9.39
N TRP A 171 -4.52 12.56 -10.37
CA TRP A 171 -3.08 12.58 -10.15
C TRP A 171 -2.63 13.73 -9.25
N ARG A 172 -3.07 14.96 -9.57
CA ARG A 172 -2.74 16.15 -8.77
C ARG A 172 -3.26 16.02 -7.35
N HIS A 173 -4.45 15.46 -7.17
CA HIS A 173 -5.02 15.26 -5.85
C HIS A 173 -4.29 14.19 -5.05
N ILE A 174 -3.92 13.06 -5.66
CA ILE A 174 -3.11 12.02 -5.01
C ILE A 174 -1.78 12.61 -4.53
N GLY A 175 -1.09 13.39 -5.36
CA GLY A 175 0.17 14.05 -4.98
C GLY A 175 0.02 14.88 -3.70
N ARG A 176 -1.01 15.75 -3.65
CA ARG A 176 -1.31 16.55 -2.45
C ARG A 176 -1.70 15.68 -1.25
N LEU A 177 -2.46 14.61 -1.46
CA LEU A 177 -2.89 13.73 -0.38
C LEU A 177 -1.71 13.00 0.28
N VAL A 178 -0.74 12.54 -0.51
CA VAL A 178 0.46 11.88 -0.01
C VAL A 178 1.22 12.80 0.95
N GLU A 179 1.32 14.09 0.64
CA GLU A 179 1.96 15.11 1.49
C GLU A 179 1.24 15.35 2.83
N THR A 180 -0.05 15.00 2.94
CA THR A 180 -0.81 15.13 4.19
C THR A 180 -0.61 13.99 5.18
N ILE A 181 0.02 12.89 4.77
CA ILE A 181 0.29 11.72 5.63
C ILE A 181 1.53 12.03 6.48
N LYS A 182 1.30 12.26 7.77
CA LYS A 182 2.34 12.69 8.71
C LYS A 182 3.22 11.53 9.18
N PRO A 183 4.46 11.77 9.61
CA PRO A 183 5.34 10.74 10.16
C PRO A 183 4.73 9.93 11.32
N ASP A 184 4.10 10.60 12.29
CA ASP A 184 3.48 9.91 13.42
C ASP A 184 2.36 8.96 12.98
N GLU A 185 1.64 9.33 11.92
CA GLU A 185 0.59 8.50 11.33
C GLU A 185 1.16 7.24 10.67
N CYS A 186 2.26 7.39 9.92
CA CYS A 186 2.99 6.27 9.35
C CYS A 186 3.48 5.30 10.43
N ALA A 187 4.10 5.81 11.48
CA ALA A 187 4.57 5.01 12.61
C ALA A 187 3.41 4.27 13.29
N ASN A 188 2.25 4.91 13.42
CA ASN A 188 1.04 4.29 13.96
C ASN A 188 0.53 3.15 13.07
N TYR A 189 0.58 3.28 11.73
CA TYR A 189 0.22 2.18 10.83
C TYR A 189 1.11 0.95 11.03
N LEU A 190 2.43 1.14 11.11
CA LEU A 190 3.38 0.06 11.38
C LEU A 190 3.14 -0.58 12.75
N ARG A 191 2.93 0.23 13.79
CA ARG A 191 2.61 -0.25 15.15
C ARG A 191 1.33 -1.09 15.16
N ASN A 192 0.28 -0.62 14.49
CA ASN A 192 -0.99 -1.33 14.39
C ASN A 192 -0.87 -2.67 13.64
N ALA A 193 0.05 -2.79 12.68
CA ALA A 193 0.34 -4.03 11.97
C ALA A 193 1.33 -4.97 12.70
N GLY A 194 1.77 -4.61 13.91
CA GLY A 194 2.64 -5.43 14.77
C GLY A 194 4.13 -5.10 14.73
N TYR A 195 4.55 -4.09 13.95
CA TYR A 195 5.97 -3.69 13.81
C TYR A 195 6.37 -2.59 14.80
N GLY A 196 5.69 -2.48 15.95
CA GLY A 196 5.84 -1.34 16.86
C GLY A 196 6.90 -1.46 17.95
N SER A 197 7.56 -2.60 18.07
CA SER A 197 8.48 -2.86 19.19
C SER A 197 9.62 -3.74 18.73
N VAL A 198 10.84 -3.19 18.72
CA VAL A 198 12.05 -4.02 18.82
C VAL A 198 12.12 -4.46 20.28
N LYS A 199 11.94 -5.75 20.56
CA LYS A 199 12.35 -6.27 21.88
C LYS A 199 13.87 -6.21 21.90
N ARG A 200 14.44 -5.21 22.58
CA ARG A 200 15.86 -5.17 22.93
C ARG A 200 16.19 -6.30 23.90
#